data_AF-A0A1Q8Z6V9-F1
#
_entry.id   AF-A0A1Q8Z6V9-F1
#
_cell.length_a   1.000
_cell.length_b   1.000
_cell.length_c   1.000
_cell.angle_alpha   90.00
_cell.angle_beta   90.00
_cell.angle_gamma   90.00
#
_symmetry.space_group_name_H-M   'P 1'
#
loop_
_entity.id
_entity.type
_entity.pdbx_description
1 polymer ?
#
loop_
_entity_poly.entity_id
_entity_poly.type
_entity_poly.pdbx_seq_one_letter_code
_entity_poly.pdbx_strand_id
1 'polypeptide(L)'
;MEDREFLKRQVLNLRLAGVTTPEICRNLSLDLDTVLAWLINEQLVHTVALLDPEEPVRGSHKKYNWVHLSTIMSRLSEPASRYGYSGDLWTPCRLISQFNLPRGTVYRWIEKTDLTFTNRLRSQFLNKGQYQRWITTILPKIAALVERRKALLYLLDELRPEDCPNTHIIWESAQDCEESEAGDPTFIYGISSTGRIAGQLHWCRKRVASGQVLQILQGFLSIHPQREIVILARMKSTYRTRSIQDFLEQQPNLRLVTF
;
A
#
# COMPACT_ATOMS: atom_id res chain seq x y z
N MET A 1 22.17 25.09 2.26
CA MET A 1 23.28 24.20 1.85
C MET A 1 24.11 24.85 0.74
N GLU A 2 23.45 25.52 -0.23
CA GLU A 2 24.08 26.29 -1.32
C GLU A 2 25.04 27.41 -0.84
N ASP A 3 24.72 28.13 0.23
CA ASP A 3 25.56 29.25 0.73
C ASP A 3 26.95 28.84 1.22
N ARG A 4 27.07 27.64 1.83
CA ARG A 4 28.34 27.16 2.39
C ARG A 4 29.33 26.76 1.30
N GLU A 5 28.83 26.16 0.24
CA GLU A 5 29.63 25.74 -0.91
C GLU A 5 30.12 26.95 -1.71
N PHE A 6 29.28 27.99 -1.83
CA PHE A 6 29.67 29.28 -2.40
C PHE A 6 30.80 29.95 -1.60
N LEU A 7 30.67 30.02 -0.27
CA LEU A 7 31.69 30.60 0.61
C LEU A 7 33.02 29.82 0.55
N LYS A 8 32.96 28.48 0.48
CA LYS A 8 34.15 27.64 0.32
C LYS A 8 34.89 27.95 -0.98
N ARG A 9 34.18 28.13 -2.11
CA ARG A 9 34.78 28.52 -3.39
C ARG A 9 35.43 29.91 -3.34
N GLN A 10 34.79 30.87 -2.66
CA GLN A 10 35.36 32.21 -2.49
C GLN A 10 36.65 32.20 -1.67
N VAL A 11 36.70 31.42 -0.58
CA VAL A 11 37.93 31.22 0.22
C VAL A 11 39.09 30.71 -0.64
N LEU A 12 38.82 29.73 -1.51
CA LEU A 12 39.85 29.14 -2.39
C LEU A 12 40.32 30.12 -3.46
N ASN A 13 39.40 30.85 -4.10
CA ASN A 13 39.75 31.85 -5.11
C ASN A 13 40.62 32.98 -4.53
N LEU A 14 40.28 33.45 -3.33
CA LEU A 14 41.09 34.47 -2.64
C LEU A 14 42.47 33.94 -2.27
N ARG A 15 42.56 32.67 -1.86
CA ARG A 15 43.85 32.04 -1.55
C ARG A 15 44.72 31.87 -2.80
N LEU A 16 44.14 31.47 -3.93
CA LEU A 16 44.82 31.39 -5.22
C LEU A 16 45.29 32.77 -5.72
N ALA A 17 44.56 33.83 -5.39
CA ALA A 17 44.95 35.22 -5.65
C ALA A 17 46.05 35.74 -4.70
N GLY A 18 46.59 34.90 -3.80
CA GLY A 18 47.68 35.25 -2.90
C GLY A 18 47.26 35.98 -1.62
N VAL A 19 45.95 36.08 -1.34
CA VAL A 19 45.44 36.76 -0.14
C VAL A 19 45.78 35.95 1.12
N THR A 20 46.13 36.66 2.19
CA THR A 20 46.50 36.02 3.46
C THR A 20 45.26 35.50 4.20
N THR A 21 45.40 34.40 4.95
CA THR A 21 44.28 33.81 5.71
C THR A 21 43.57 34.81 6.63
N PRO A 22 44.26 35.72 7.37
CA PRO A 22 43.61 36.74 8.19
C PRO A 22 42.79 37.77 7.38
N GLU A 23 43.18 38.06 6.15
CA GLU A 23 42.41 38.93 5.25
C GLU A 23 41.17 38.21 4.70
N ILE A 24 41.27 36.92 4.38
CA ILE A 24 40.13 36.10 3.96
C ILE A 24 39.07 36.03 5.08
N CYS A 25 39.50 35.81 6.32
CA CYS A 25 38.61 35.78 7.48
C CYS A 25 37.84 37.09 7.64
N ARG A 26 38.54 38.23 7.50
CA ARG A 26 37.92 39.57 7.57
C ARG A 26 36.97 39.85 6.41
N ASN A 27 37.36 39.51 5.18
CA ASN A 27 36.57 39.80 3.98
C ASN A 27 35.28 38.99 3.90
N LEU A 28 35.30 37.74 4.39
CA LEU A 28 34.16 36.83 4.33
C LEU A 28 33.42 36.69 5.67
N SER A 29 33.88 37.38 6.73
CA SER A 29 33.37 37.25 8.10
C SER A 29 33.31 35.80 8.56
N LEU A 30 34.40 35.06 8.34
CA LEU A 30 34.55 33.65 8.70
C LEU A 30 35.59 33.48 9.80
N ASP A 31 35.38 32.48 10.65
CA ASP A 31 36.34 32.10 11.68
C ASP A 31 37.60 31.47 11.07
N LEU A 32 38.74 31.73 11.71
CA LEU A 32 40.05 31.24 11.28
C LEU A 32 40.08 29.71 11.13
N ASP A 33 39.48 28.99 12.09
CA ASP A 33 39.42 27.53 12.08
C ASP A 33 38.65 26.99 10.88
N THR A 34 37.58 27.67 10.46
CA THR A 34 36.77 27.28 9.30
C THR A 34 37.57 27.45 8.01
N VAL A 35 38.26 28.60 7.86
CA VAL A 35 39.08 28.88 6.69
C VAL A 35 40.26 27.91 6.60
N LEU A 36 40.95 27.67 7.72
CA LEU A 36 42.06 26.70 7.78
C LEU A 36 41.58 25.28 7.48
N ALA A 37 40.45 24.84 8.03
CA ALA A 37 39.88 23.53 7.75
C ALA A 37 39.58 23.34 6.26
N TRP A 38 39.07 24.37 5.57
CA TRP A 38 38.81 24.28 4.13
C TRP A 38 40.08 24.27 3.30
N LEU A 39 41.08 25.08 3.65
CA LEU A 39 42.37 25.11 2.93
C LEU A 39 43.19 23.83 3.13
N ILE A 40 43.20 23.27 4.35
CA ILE A 40 43.91 22.03 4.68
C ILE A 40 43.25 20.84 3.97
N ASN A 41 41.92 20.76 4.00
CA ASN A 41 41.19 19.70 3.30
C ASN A 41 41.45 19.73 1.79
N GLU A 42 41.58 20.90 1.16
CA GLU A 42 41.84 20.99 -0.29
C GLU A 42 43.32 20.71 -0.68
N GLN A 43 44.30 21.05 0.18
CA GLN A 43 45.69 20.60 -0.04
C GLN A 43 45.81 19.06 0.00
N LEU A 44 44.96 18.39 0.78
CA LEU A 44 44.84 16.92 0.77
C LEU A 44 44.14 16.39 -0.51
N VAL A 45 43.17 17.14 -1.06
CA VAL A 45 42.39 16.77 -2.25
C VAL A 45 43.23 16.74 -3.54
N HIS A 46 44.28 17.56 -3.69
CA HIS A 46 45.18 17.42 -4.85
C HIS A 46 46.03 16.14 -4.85
N THR A 47 46.17 15.47 -3.69
CA THR A 47 46.82 14.16 -3.58
C THR A 47 45.82 13.00 -3.70
N VAL A 48 44.52 13.28 -3.51
CA VAL A 48 43.43 12.30 -3.50
C VAL A 48 42.34 12.79 -4.46
N ALA A 49 42.71 13.01 -5.72
CA ALA A 49 41.73 13.17 -6.77
C ALA A 49 41.08 11.80 -7.00
N LEU A 50 39.87 11.63 -6.47
CA LEU A 50 38.71 10.89 -7.00
C LEU A 50 37.82 10.49 -5.81
N LEU A 51 36.79 11.30 -5.58
CA LEU A 51 35.47 10.95 -5.05
C LEU A 51 35.41 9.76 -4.08
N ASP A 52 35.07 10.06 -2.82
CA ASP A 52 34.09 9.24 -2.14
C ASP A 52 33.09 10.14 -1.39
N PRO A 53 31.80 9.76 -1.35
CA PRO A 53 30.75 10.54 -0.69
C PRO A 53 31.14 10.73 0.77
N GLU A 54 30.79 11.88 1.34
CA GLU A 54 30.93 12.23 2.76
C GLU A 54 31.01 10.95 3.62
N GLU A 55 32.16 10.70 4.26
CA GLU A 55 32.27 9.56 5.17
C GLU A 55 31.01 9.56 6.05
N PRO A 56 30.21 8.47 6.03
CA PRO A 56 28.94 8.48 6.73
C PRO A 56 29.24 8.82 8.17
N VAL A 57 28.73 9.98 8.61
CA VAL A 57 28.87 10.47 9.99
C VAL A 57 28.75 9.26 10.89
N ARG A 58 29.79 8.98 11.70
CA ARG A 58 29.85 7.79 12.56
C ARG A 58 28.68 7.79 13.53
N GLY A 59 27.53 7.31 13.06
CA GLY A 59 26.37 7.06 13.87
C GLY A 59 26.66 5.89 14.79
N SER A 60 25.99 5.85 15.94
CA SER A 60 26.08 4.71 16.85
C SER A 60 25.90 3.40 16.09
N HIS A 61 26.70 2.39 16.43
CA HIS A 61 26.59 1.06 15.82
C HIS A 61 25.12 0.60 15.81
N LYS A 62 24.64 0.17 14.64
CA LYS A 62 23.26 -0.33 14.51
C LYS A 62 23.09 -1.51 15.45
N LYS A 63 22.25 -1.34 16.48
CA LYS A 63 21.92 -2.39 17.46
C LYS A 63 21.36 -3.66 16.82
N TYR A 64 20.81 -3.54 15.61
CA TYR A 64 20.29 -4.64 14.79
C TYR A 64 21.00 -4.61 13.42
N ASN A 65 21.75 -5.67 13.10
CA ASN A 65 22.49 -5.81 11.84
C ASN A 65 21.70 -6.64 10.81
N TRP A 66 22.23 -6.74 9.58
CA TRP A 66 21.62 -7.54 8.50
C TRP A 66 21.43 -9.02 8.84
N VAL A 67 22.26 -9.59 9.72
CA VAL A 67 22.14 -10.98 10.19
C VAL A 67 20.90 -11.17 11.05
N HIS A 68 20.56 -10.21 11.91
CA HIS A 68 19.30 -10.22 12.66
C HIS A 68 18.10 -10.11 11.70
N LEU A 69 18.22 -9.27 10.66
CA LEU A 69 17.18 -9.13 9.65
C LEU A 69 16.95 -10.43 8.89
N SER A 70 17.99 -11.16 8.48
CA SER A 70 17.82 -12.43 7.76
C SER A 70 17.09 -13.49 8.59
N THR A 71 17.35 -13.56 9.91
CA THR A 71 16.66 -14.50 10.81
C THR A 71 15.20 -14.11 11.03
N ILE A 72 14.90 -12.81 11.09
CA ILE A 72 13.51 -12.35 11.18
C ILE A 72 12.80 -12.61 9.85
N MET A 73 13.47 -12.39 8.71
CA MET A 73 12.92 -12.66 7.37
C MET A 73 12.59 -14.14 7.15
N SER A 74 13.44 -15.06 7.60
CA SER A 74 13.16 -16.50 7.52
C SER A 74 11.99 -16.94 8.40
N ARG A 75 11.61 -16.15 9.41
CA ARG A 75 10.43 -16.39 10.23
C ARG A 75 9.18 -15.70 9.67
N LEU A 76 9.34 -14.53 9.06
CA LEU A 76 8.29 -13.83 8.31
C LEU A 76 7.80 -14.59 7.07
N SER A 77 8.58 -15.54 6.57
CA SER A 77 8.14 -16.46 5.51
C SER A 77 7.13 -17.50 5.99
N GLU A 78 7.02 -17.71 7.31
CA GLU A 78 6.01 -18.57 7.90
C GLU A 78 4.76 -17.77 8.30
N PRO A 79 3.56 -18.38 8.29
CA PRO A 79 2.36 -17.71 8.73
C PRO A 79 2.42 -17.40 10.24
N ALA A 80 1.91 -16.23 10.64
CA ALA A 80 1.91 -15.82 12.04
C ALA A 80 1.11 -16.78 12.95
N SER A 81 0.19 -17.58 12.40
CA SER A 81 -0.52 -18.63 13.13
C SER A 81 0.39 -19.69 13.76
N ARG A 82 1.55 -19.99 13.16
CA ARG A 82 2.56 -20.88 13.76
C ARG A 82 3.15 -20.34 15.07
N TYR A 83 2.97 -19.07 15.34
CA TYR A 83 3.53 -18.37 16.50
C TYR A 83 2.45 -18.03 17.54
N GLY A 84 1.28 -18.69 17.47
CA GLY A 84 0.20 -18.52 18.45
C GLY A 84 -0.71 -17.32 18.20
N TYR A 85 -0.58 -16.66 17.04
CA TYR A 85 -1.49 -15.59 16.64
C TYR A 85 -2.73 -16.16 15.93
N SER A 86 -3.88 -15.51 16.07
CA SER A 86 -5.15 -15.98 15.49
C SER A 86 -5.24 -15.95 13.97
N GLY A 87 -4.30 -15.32 13.27
CA GLY A 87 -4.32 -15.22 11.80
C GLY A 87 -2.92 -15.17 11.20
N ASP A 88 -2.82 -15.49 9.91
CA ASP A 88 -1.55 -15.74 9.22
C ASP A 88 -0.72 -14.48 8.92
N LEU A 89 -1.31 -13.29 9.02
CA LEU A 89 -0.65 -12.04 8.67
C LEU A 89 0.25 -11.51 9.79
N TRP A 90 1.44 -11.08 9.41
CA TRP A 90 2.34 -10.34 10.31
C TRP A 90 1.94 -8.86 10.34
N THR A 91 1.64 -8.34 11.53
CA THR A 91 1.41 -6.90 11.76
C THR A 91 2.60 -6.28 12.48
N PRO A 92 2.82 -4.95 12.40
CA PRO A 92 3.89 -4.29 13.14
C PRO A 92 3.85 -4.59 14.65
N CYS A 93 2.66 -4.66 15.24
CA CYS A 93 2.49 -5.01 16.66
C CYS A 93 2.92 -6.44 16.97
N ARG A 94 2.58 -7.41 16.11
CA ARG A 94 3.01 -8.81 16.25
C ARG A 94 4.52 -8.94 16.13
N LEU A 95 5.15 -8.18 15.23
CA LEU A 95 6.61 -8.15 15.07
C LEU A 95 7.31 -7.57 16.30
N ILE A 96 6.77 -6.48 16.87
CA ILE A 96 7.28 -5.87 18.10
C ILE A 96 7.24 -6.88 19.24
N SER A 97 6.10 -7.55 19.43
CA SER A 97 5.90 -8.55 20.48
C SER A 97 6.80 -9.78 20.30
N GLN A 98 6.75 -10.39 19.11
CA GLN A 98 7.44 -11.66 18.83
C GLN A 98 8.97 -11.56 18.91
N PHE A 99 9.52 -10.41 18.51
CA PHE A 99 10.97 -10.23 18.39
C PHE A 99 11.53 -9.23 19.40
N ASN A 100 10.70 -8.72 20.32
CA ASN A 100 11.05 -7.70 21.29
C ASN A 100 11.80 -6.51 20.65
N LEU A 101 11.25 -6.01 19.54
CA LEU A 101 11.86 -4.96 18.74
C LEU A 101 11.26 -3.59 19.10
N PRO A 102 12.07 -2.52 19.18
CA PRO A 102 11.54 -1.17 19.34
C PRO A 102 10.62 -0.81 18.17
N ARG A 103 9.49 -0.17 18.47
CA ARG A 103 8.50 0.27 17.47
C ARG A 103 9.14 0.99 16.29
N GLY A 104 9.99 1.98 16.56
CA GLY A 104 10.68 2.76 15.50
C GLY A 104 11.57 1.90 14.59
N THR A 105 12.18 0.83 15.11
CA THR A 105 12.97 -0.12 14.31
C THR A 105 12.09 -0.89 13.34
N VAL A 106 10.93 -1.38 13.80
CA VAL A 106 9.99 -2.14 12.98
C VAL A 106 9.44 -1.30 11.84
N TYR A 107 9.00 -0.07 12.10
CA TYR A 107 8.46 0.80 11.04
C TYR A 107 9.52 1.20 10.01
N ARG A 108 10.72 1.63 10.45
CA ARG A 108 11.84 1.92 9.53
C ARG A 108 12.24 0.69 8.70
N TRP A 109 12.08 -0.51 9.26
CA TRP A 109 12.42 -1.73 8.56
C TRP A 109 11.38 -2.11 7.52
N ILE A 110 10.08 -2.02 7.85
CA ILE A 110 8.98 -2.22 6.89
C ILE A 110 9.11 -1.25 5.71
N GLU A 111 9.41 0.01 5.99
CA GLU A 111 9.64 1.04 4.97
C GLU A 111 10.84 0.72 4.08
N LYS A 112 11.97 0.28 4.65
CA LYS A 112 13.18 -0.07 3.89
C LYS A 112 13.10 -1.36 3.09
N THR A 113 12.33 -2.33 3.56
CA THR A 113 12.20 -3.65 2.92
C THR A 113 10.99 -3.77 2.00
N ASP A 114 10.19 -2.71 1.92
CA ASP A 114 9.00 -2.64 1.07
C ASP A 114 7.96 -3.76 1.35
N LEU A 115 8.02 -4.38 2.54
CA LEU A 115 7.22 -5.54 2.97
C LEU A 115 5.77 -5.19 3.35
N THR A 116 5.24 -4.10 2.82
CA THR A 116 3.84 -3.71 3.07
C THR A 116 2.88 -4.69 2.41
N PHE A 117 1.74 -4.95 3.06
CA PHE A 117 0.66 -5.81 2.54
C PHE A 117 0.25 -5.41 1.11
N THR A 118 0.26 -4.11 0.81
CA THR A 118 -0.02 -3.53 -0.51
C THR A 118 0.92 -4.05 -1.61
N ASN A 119 2.22 -4.20 -1.32
CA ASN A 119 3.20 -4.69 -2.30
C ASN A 119 3.18 -6.21 -2.45
N ARG A 120 2.90 -6.95 -1.36
CA ARG A 120 2.75 -8.40 -1.42
C ARG A 120 1.51 -8.79 -2.24
N LEU A 121 0.39 -8.08 -2.07
CA LEU A 121 -0.79 -8.24 -2.93
C LEU A 121 -0.47 -7.90 -4.39
N ARG A 122 0.26 -6.81 -4.68
CA ARG A 122 0.72 -6.52 -6.06
C ARG A 122 1.46 -7.70 -6.67
N SER A 123 2.37 -8.34 -5.94
CA SER A 123 3.14 -9.48 -6.46
C SER A 123 2.31 -10.75 -6.67
N GLN A 124 1.27 -10.98 -5.86
CA GLN A 124 0.39 -12.16 -5.94
C GLN A 124 -0.75 -12.01 -6.96
N PHE A 125 -1.26 -10.79 -7.17
CA PHE A 125 -2.25 -10.49 -8.21
C PHE A 125 -1.65 -10.37 -9.62
N LEU A 126 -0.32 -10.23 -9.72
CA LEU A 126 0.40 -10.20 -10.99
C LEU A 126 0.79 -11.61 -11.44
N ASN A 127 -0.18 -12.48 -11.71
CA ASN A 127 0.05 -13.42 -12.80
C ASN A 127 0.08 -12.58 -14.09
N LYS A 128 1.24 -11.99 -14.41
CA LYS A 128 1.41 -10.92 -15.41
C LYS A 128 0.71 -11.26 -16.73
N GLY A 129 0.72 -12.54 -17.12
CA GLY A 129 0.01 -13.02 -18.31
C GLY A 129 -1.51 -12.92 -18.24
N GLN A 130 -2.13 -13.29 -17.11
CA GLN A 130 -3.59 -13.19 -16.93
C GLN A 130 -4.04 -11.73 -16.83
N TYR A 131 -3.30 -10.90 -16.10
CA TYR A 131 -3.58 -9.47 -15.99
C TYR A 131 -3.45 -8.76 -17.34
N GLN A 132 -2.36 -9.02 -18.08
CA GLN A 132 -2.16 -8.45 -19.41
C GLN A 132 -3.24 -8.90 -20.39
N ARG A 133 -3.62 -10.19 -20.37
CA ARG A 133 -4.73 -10.71 -21.17
C ARG A 133 -6.04 -10.02 -20.78
N TRP A 134 -6.29 -9.79 -19.50
CA TRP A 134 -7.51 -9.13 -19.04
C TRP A 134 -7.60 -7.68 -19.53
N ILE A 135 -6.50 -6.91 -19.40
CA ILE A 135 -6.41 -5.54 -19.93
C ILE A 135 -6.57 -5.49 -21.45
N THR A 136 -5.96 -6.41 -22.17
CA THR A 136 -5.94 -6.38 -23.64
C THR A 136 -7.22 -6.94 -24.27
N THR A 137 -7.93 -7.84 -23.59
CA THR A 137 -9.07 -8.55 -24.21
C THR A 137 -10.41 -8.32 -23.52
N ILE A 138 -10.45 -8.25 -22.19
CA ILE A 138 -11.71 -8.20 -21.43
C ILE A 138 -12.11 -6.75 -21.18
N LEU A 139 -11.19 -5.95 -20.63
CA LEU A 139 -11.45 -4.55 -20.28
C LEU A 139 -11.96 -3.71 -21.47
N PRO A 140 -11.42 -3.82 -22.71
CA PRO A 140 -11.88 -3.02 -23.84
C PRO A 140 -13.30 -3.39 -24.26
N LYS A 141 -13.69 -4.67 -24.16
CA LYS A 141 -15.06 -5.13 -24.45
C LYS A 141 -16.07 -4.54 -23.48
N ILE A 142 -15.68 -4.41 -22.21
CA ILE A 142 -16.51 -3.87 -21.15
C ILE A 142 -16.63 -2.35 -21.32
N ALA A 143 -15.52 -1.66 -21.59
CA ALA A 143 -15.53 -0.24 -21.91
C ALA A 143 -16.46 0.05 -23.11
N ALA A 144 -16.31 -0.69 -24.22
CA ALA A 144 -17.16 -0.54 -25.40
C ALA A 144 -18.64 -0.84 -25.11
N LEU A 145 -18.94 -1.84 -24.26
CA LEU A 145 -20.30 -2.13 -23.84
C LEU A 145 -20.91 -0.95 -23.05
N VAL A 146 -20.17 -0.44 -22.07
CA VAL A 146 -20.60 0.67 -21.21
C VAL A 146 -20.82 1.94 -22.04
N GLU A 147 -19.89 2.26 -22.93
CA GLU A 147 -19.97 3.44 -23.81
C GLU A 147 -21.15 3.36 -24.77
N ARG A 148 -21.29 2.25 -25.51
CA ARG A 148 -22.40 2.04 -26.47
C ARG A 148 -23.77 2.16 -25.81
N ARG A 149 -23.89 1.72 -24.56
CA ARG A 149 -25.14 1.72 -23.79
C ARG A 149 -25.33 2.98 -22.94
N LYS A 150 -24.32 3.85 -22.84
CA LYS A 150 -24.27 4.96 -21.87
C LYS A 150 -24.59 4.49 -20.43
N ALA A 151 -24.17 3.27 -20.12
CA ALA A 151 -24.52 2.58 -18.88
C ALA A 151 -23.70 3.08 -17.69
N LEU A 152 -24.22 2.91 -16.47
CA LEU A 152 -23.47 3.08 -15.23
C LEU A 152 -22.73 1.78 -14.92
N LEU A 153 -21.40 1.85 -14.82
CA LEU A 153 -20.57 0.73 -14.43
C LEU A 153 -20.47 0.65 -12.91
N TYR A 154 -20.77 -0.51 -12.34
CA TYR A 154 -20.54 -0.85 -10.95
C TYR A 154 -19.55 -2.01 -10.83
N LEU A 155 -18.59 -1.89 -9.91
CA LEU A 155 -17.69 -2.96 -9.52
C LEU A 155 -18.23 -3.59 -8.23
N LEU A 156 -18.78 -4.80 -8.33
CA LEU A 156 -19.39 -5.52 -7.22
C LEU A 156 -18.35 -6.41 -6.53
N ASP A 157 -18.24 -6.27 -5.21
CA ASP A 157 -17.41 -7.12 -4.37
C ASP A 157 -18.07 -7.40 -3.02
N GLU A 158 -17.48 -8.33 -2.27
CA GLU A 158 -17.85 -8.70 -0.91
C GLU A 158 -16.69 -8.36 0.02
N LEU A 159 -16.98 -7.63 1.09
CA LEU A 159 -16.04 -7.35 2.16
C LEU A 159 -16.49 -8.11 3.40
N ARG A 160 -15.63 -9.00 3.89
CA ARG A 160 -15.82 -9.67 5.18
C ARG A 160 -14.84 -9.14 6.22
N PRO A 161 -15.14 -9.34 7.52
CA PRO A 161 -14.22 -8.97 8.58
C PRO A 161 -12.87 -9.68 8.43
N GLU A 162 -12.87 -10.94 7.99
CA GLU A 162 -11.64 -11.71 7.74
C GLU A 162 -10.75 -11.11 6.64
N ASP A 163 -11.35 -10.39 5.67
CA ASP A 163 -10.61 -9.76 4.57
C ASP A 163 -9.89 -8.47 5.01
N CYS A 164 -10.27 -7.92 6.17
CA CYS A 164 -9.66 -6.72 6.72
C CYS A 164 -8.47 -7.09 7.63
N PRO A 165 -7.23 -6.71 7.27
CA PRO A 165 -6.05 -7.10 8.05
C PRO A 165 -5.99 -6.53 9.48
N ASN A 166 -6.88 -5.61 9.86
CA ASN A 166 -6.94 -4.98 11.19
C ASN A 166 -8.21 -5.31 12.00
N THR A 167 -9.07 -6.23 11.57
CA THR A 167 -10.34 -6.49 12.27
C THR A 167 -10.16 -6.97 13.69
N HIS A 168 -9.10 -7.72 13.99
CA HIS A 168 -8.78 -8.13 15.35
C HIS A 168 -8.65 -6.95 16.35
N ILE A 169 -8.23 -5.76 15.89
CA ILE A 169 -8.09 -4.56 16.75
C ILE A 169 -9.46 -3.92 17.05
N ILE A 170 -10.44 -4.07 16.15
CA ILE A 170 -11.78 -3.52 16.33
C ILE A 170 -12.59 -4.42 17.27
N TRP A 171 -12.43 -5.74 17.15
CA TRP A 171 -13.18 -6.72 17.94
C TRP A 171 -12.60 -7.00 19.34
N GLU A 172 -11.31 -6.73 19.59
CA GLU A 172 -10.75 -6.80 20.97
C GLU A 172 -11.37 -5.80 21.95
N SER A 173 -11.95 -4.70 21.44
CA SER A 173 -12.71 -3.74 22.28
C SER A 173 -14.13 -4.19 22.61
N ALA A 174 -14.62 -5.25 21.96
CA ALA A 174 -15.93 -5.84 22.17
C ALA A 174 -15.77 -7.19 22.87
N GLN A 175 -15.41 -7.18 24.15
CA GLN A 175 -15.21 -8.37 24.98
C GLN A 175 -16.46 -9.25 25.18
N ASP A 176 -17.63 -8.85 24.65
CA ASP A 176 -18.91 -9.54 24.84
C ASP A 176 -19.59 -10.01 23.53
N CYS A 177 -18.90 -10.01 22.39
CA CYS A 177 -19.48 -10.61 21.18
C CYS A 177 -19.29 -12.13 21.21
N GLU A 178 -20.20 -12.83 21.88
CA GLU A 178 -20.42 -14.26 21.68
C GLU A 178 -20.47 -14.56 20.17
N GLU A 179 -19.87 -15.69 19.74
CA GLU A 179 -19.96 -16.18 18.36
C GLU A 179 -21.43 -16.23 17.95
N SER A 180 -21.90 -15.22 17.21
CA SER A 180 -23.33 -15.10 16.95
C SER A 180 -23.77 -16.29 16.10
N GLU A 181 -24.82 -16.99 16.53
CA GLU A 181 -25.46 -18.04 15.74
C GLU A 181 -25.93 -17.54 14.34
N ALA A 182 -25.97 -16.22 14.13
CA ALA A 182 -26.39 -15.53 12.91
C ALA A 182 -25.32 -15.47 11.80
N GLY A 183 -24.04 -15.79 12.09
CA GLY A 183 -22.93 -15.74 11.13
C GLY A 183 -22.14 -14.43 11.14
N ASP A 184 -21.26 -14.25 10.14
CA ASP A 184 -20.35 -13.08 10.07
C ASP A 184 -20.96 -11.93 9.24
N PRO A 185 -20.77 -10.67 9.67
CA PRO A 185 -21.29 -9.51 8.94
C PRO A 185 -20.53 -9.33 7.62
N THR A 186 -21.16 -9.65 6.50
CA THR A 186 -20.61 -9.46 5.14
C THR A 186 -21.22 -8.22 4.50
N PHE A 187 -20.38 -7.24 4.14
CA PHE A 187 -20.81 -6.09 3.37
C PHE A 187 -20.66 -6.37 1.88
N ILE A 188 -21.76 -6.41 1.16
CA ILE A 188 -21.76 -6.62 -0.28
C ILE A 188 -22.03 -5.28 -0.95
N TYR A 189 -21.12 -4.83 -1.80
CA TYR A 189 -21.13 -3.45 -2.27
C TYR A 189 -20.69 -3.34 -3.73
N GLY A 190 -21.25 -2.34 -4.40
CA GLY A 190 -20.85 -1.90 -5.72
C GLY A 190 -20.24 -0.50 -5.65
N ILE A 191 -19.09 -0.31 -6.28
CA ILE A 191 -18.50 1.02 -6.51
C ILE A 191 -18.80 1.43 -7.96
N SER A 192 -19.48 2.55 -8.14
CA SER A 192 -19.74 3.11 -9.46
C SER A 192 -18.50 3.78 -10.05
N SER A 193 -18.47 3.95 -11.37
CA SER A 193 -17.46 4.77 -12.07
C SER A 193 -17.37 6.22 -11.57
N THR A 194 -18.42 6.73 -10.90
CA THR A 194 -18.45 8.07 -10.29
C THR A 194 -17.95 8.12 -8.84
N GLY A 195 -17.49 6.98 -8.30
CA GLY A 195 -17.04 6.86 -6.91
C GLY A 195 -18.16 6.68 -5.88
N ARG A 196 -19.43 6.64 -6.29
CA ARG A 196 -20.54 6.30 -5.39
C ARG A 196 -20.49 4.82 -5.00
N ILE A 197 -20.62 4.55 -3.71
CA ILE A 197 -20.72 3.20 -3.15
C ILE A 197 -22.19 2.95 -2.83
N ALA A 198 -22.71 1.81 -3.28
CA ALA A 198 -24.02 1.32 -2.87
C ALA A 198 -23.90 -0.15 -2.49
N GLY A 199 -24.43 -0.53 -1.34
CA GLY A 199 -24.26 -1.87 -0.80
C GLY A 199 -25.15 -2.10 0.40
N GLN A 200 -25.21 -3.34 0.84
CA GLN A 200 -25.98 -3.75 2.00
C GLN A 200 -25.13 -4.65 2.88
N LEU A 201 -25.33 -4.49 4.19
CA LEU A 201 -24.74 -5.34 5.20
C LEU A 201 -25.65 -6.55 5.41
N HIS A 202 -25.11 -7.75 5.25
CA HIS A 202 -25.83 -9.00 5.47
C HIS A 202 -25.09 -9.88 6.47
N TRP A 203 -25.83 -10.54 7.34
CA TRP A 203 -25.28 -11.57 8.21
C TRP A 203 -25.23 -12.89 7.44
N CYS A 204 -24.02 -13.43 7.26
CA CYS A 204 -23.74 -14.57 6.40
C CYS A 204 -22.86 -15.58 7.13
N ARG A 205 -23.29 -16.84 7.23
CA ARG A 205 -22.46 -17.88 7.88
C ARG A 205 -21.21 -18.25 7.10
N LYS A 206 -21.37 -18.78 5.88
CA LYS A 206 -20.23 -19.24 5.05
C LYS A 206 -20.23 -18.62 3.66
N ARG A 207 -21.41 -18.45 3.07
CA ARG A 207 -21.59 -17.97 1.70
C ARG A 207 -22.76 -17.00 1.65
N VAL A 208 -22.64 -16.03 0.76
CA VAL A 208 -23.74 -15.14 0.39
C VAL A 208 -24.79 -15.96 -0.36
N ALA A 209 -26.03 -15.89 0.12
CA ALA A 209 -27.18 -16.54 -0.50
C ALA A 209 -27.65 -15.77 -1.75
N SER A 210 -28.26 -16.47 -2.70
CA SER A 210 -28.78 -15.83 -3.93
C SER A 210 -29.83 -14.76 -3.64
N GLY A 211 -30.65 -14.93 -2.60
CA GLY A 211 -31.63 -13.92 -2.18
C GLY A 211 -30.99 -12.60 -1.73
N GLN A 212 -29.84 -12.65 -1.05
CA GLN A 212 -29.11 -11.45 -0.63
C GLN A 212 -28.51 -10.72 -1.84
N VAL A 213 -27.98 -11.48 -2.81
CA VAL A 213 -27.53 -10.89 -4.09
C VAL A 213 -28.68 -10.21 -4.81
N LEU A 214 -29.85 -10.84 -4.90
CA LEU A 214 -31.03 -10.27 -5.55
C LEU A 214 -31.46 -8.95 -4.91
N GLN A 215 -31.48 -8.86 -3.58
CA GLN A 215 -31.80 -7.62 -2.86
C GLN A 215 -30.89 -6.46 -3.25
N ILE A 216 -29.60 -6.73 -3.43
CA ILE A 216 -28.62 -5.71 -3.84
C ILE A 216 -28.80 -5.31 -5.29
N LEU A 217 -29.02 -6.28 -6.18
CA LEU A 217 -29.30 -6.00 -7.59
C LEU A 217 -30.57 -5.14 -7.74
N GLN A 218 -31.61 -5.45 -6.98
CA GLN A 218 -32.82 -4.62 -6.88
C GLN A 218 -32.52 -3.24 -6.29
N GLY A 219 -31.63 -3.16 -5.31
CA GLY A 219 -31.14 -1.90 -4.75
C GLY A 219 -30.51 -1.00 -5.81
N PHE A 220 -29.64 -1.52 -6.67
CA PHE A 220 -29.03 -0.73 -7.76
C PHE A 220 -30.08 -0.18 -8.74
N LEU A 221 -31.06 -1.00 -9.10
CA LEU A 221 -32.16 -0.57 -9.99
C LEU A 221 -33.06 0.48 -9.32
N SER A 222 -33.28 0.36 -8.01
CA SER A 222 -34.07 1.34 -7.25
C SER A 222 -33.37 2.69 -7.14
N ILE A 223 -32.04 2.69 -7.02
CA ILE A 223 -31.23 3.92 -7.00
C ILE A 223 -31.21 4.59 -8.38
N HIS A 224 -31.17 3.80 -9.46
CA HIS A 224 -31.06 4.30 -10.84
C HIS A 224 -32.15 3.73 -11.77
N PRO A 225 -33.43 4.08 -11.59
CA PRO A 225 -34.55 3.41 -12.26
C PRO A 225 -34.56 3.57 -13.79
N GLN A 226 -33.96 4.65 -14.30
CA GLN A 226 -33.96 4.99 -15.72
C GLN A 226 -32.63 4.73 -16.42
N ARG A 227 -31.61 4.26 -15.72
CA ARG A 227 -30.27 4.06 -16.28
C ARG A 227 -30.04 2.59 -16.57
N GLU A 228 -29.41 2.30 -17.70
CA GLU A 228 -28.79 0.99 -17.87
C GLU A 228 -27.61 0.86 -16.90
N ILE A 229 -27.52 -0.28 -16.23
CA ILE A 229 -26.50 -0.61 -15.23
C ILE A 229 -25.73 -1.83 -15.72
N VAL A 230 -24.41 -1.69 -15.80
CA VAL A 230 -23.49 -2.81 -16.04
C VAL A 230 -22.77 -3.09 -14.74
N ILE A 231 -22.92 -4.31 -14.22
CA ILE A 231 -22.24 -4.76 -13.01
C ILE A 231 -21.11 -5.68 -13.42
N LEU A 232 -19.90 -5.34 -12.98
CA LEU A 232 -18.74 -6.20 -13.06
C LEU A 232 -18.56 -6.93 -11.74
N ALA A 233 -18.55 -8.27 -11.76
CA ALA A 233 -18.34 -9.07 -10.55
C ALA A 233 -17.38 -10.23 -10.82
N ARG A 234 -16.61 -10.63 -9.81
CA ARG A 234 -15.85 -11.89 -9.88
C ARG A 234 -16.83 -13.07 -9.96
N MET A 235 -16.60 -14.03 -10.85
CA MET A 235 -17.46 -15.20 -11.00
C MET A 235 -17.62 -15.95 -9.67
N LYS A 236 -18.85 -16.04 -9.18
CA LYS A 236 -19.25 -16.85 -8.01
C LYS A 236 -20.36 -17.80 -8.41
N SER A 237 -20.40 -18.98 -7.80
CA SER A 237 -21.44 -19.99 -8.07
C SER A 237 -22.85 -19.46 -7.83
N THR A 238 -22.99 -18.50 -6.90
CA THR A 238 -24.26 -17.84 -6.59
C THR A 238 -24.85 -17.14 -7.81
N TYR A 239 -24.05 -16.50 -8.66
CA TYR A 239 -24.55 -15.80 -9.86
C TYR A 239 -25.09 -16.76 -10.94
N ARG A 240 -24.81 -18.06 -10.83
CA ARG A 240 -25.33 -19.09 -11.76
C ARG A 240 -26.63 -19.71 -11.30
N THR A 241 -27.16 -19.34 -10.14
CA THR A 241 -28.45 -19.89 -9.70
C THR A 241 -29.55 -19.42 -10.64
N ARG A 242 -30.50 -20.31 -10.92
CA ARG A 242 -31.63 -20.04 -11.80
C ARG A 242 -32.39 -18.77 -11.40
N SER A 243 -32.59 -18.55 -10.11
CA SER A 243 -33.23 -17.32 -9.59
C SER A 243 -32.55 -16.02 -10.01
N ILE A 244 -31.22 -16.00 -10.13
CA ILE A 244 -30.48 -14.80 -10.55
C ILE A 244 -30.51 -14.66 -12.06
N GLN A 245 -30.39 -15.77 -12.80
CA GLN A 245 -30.49 -15.75 -14.25
C GLN A 245 -31.88 -15.29 -14.71
N ASP A 246 -32.94 -15.87 -14.16
CA ASP A 246 -34.33 -15.49 -14.44
C ASP A 246 -34.56 -14.00 -14.11
N PHE A 247 -34.00 -13.51 -13.00
CA PHE A 247 -34.10 -12.08 -12.63
C PHE A 247 -33.35 -11.18 -13.63
N LEU A 248 -32.14 -11.55 -14.06
CA LEU A 248 -31.38 -10.78 -15.03
C LEU A 248 -32.05 -10.74 -16.41
N GLU A 249 -32.70 -11.83 -16.81
CA GLU A 249 -33.48 -11.90 -18.06
C GLU A 249 -34.71 -10.97 -18.02
N GLN A 250 -35.35 -10.84 -16.86
CA GLN A 250 -36.49 -9.95 -16.67
C GLN A 250 -36.13 -8.46 -16.62
N GLN A 251 -34.86 -8.13 -16.36
CA GLN A 251 -34.42 -6.75 -16.16
C GLN A 251 -33.56 -6.27 -17.34
N PRO A 252 -34.15 -5.65 -18.39
CA PRO A 252 -33.39 -5.24 -19.58
C PRO A 252 -32.34 -4.17 -19.29
N ASN A 253 -32.55 -3.40 -18.22
CA ASN A 253 -31.69 -2.31 -17.77
C ASN A 253 -30.52 -2.79 -16.89
N LEU A 254 -30.43 -4.08 -16.59
CA LEU A 254 -29.38 -4.64 -15.74
C LEU A 254 -28.58 -5.69 -16.49
N ARG A 255 -27.25 -5.55 -16.51
CA ARG A 255 -26.36 -6.56 -17.09
C ARG A 255 -25.27 -6.93 -16.10
N LEU A 256 -25.20 -8.22 -15.77
CA LEU A 256 -24.11 -8.77 -14.97
C LEU A 256 -23.02 -9.34 -15.91
N VAL A 257 -21.81 -8.83 -15.77
CA VAL A 257 -20.61 -9.29 -16.48
C VAL A 257 -19.67 -9.91 -15.46
N THR A 258 -19.46 -11.21 -15.58
CA THR A 258 -18.60 -11.99 -14.67
C THR A 258 -17.25 -12.31 -15.28
N PHE A 259 -16.19 -12.29 -14.48
CA PHE A 259 -14.82 -12.66 -14.89
C PHE A 259 -14.14 -13.61 -13.89
#